data_AF-A0A522CRU6-F1
#
_entry.id   AF-A0A522CRU6-F1
#
_cell.length_a   1.000
_cell.length_b   1.000
_cell.length_c   1.000
_cell.angle_alpha   90.00
_cell.angle_beta   90.00
_cell.angle_gamma   90.00
#
_symmetry.space_group_name_H-M   'P 1'
#
loop_
_entity.id
_entity.type
_entity.pdbx_description
1 polymer ?
#
loop_
_entity_poly.entity_id
_entity_poly.type
_entity_poly.pdbx_seq_one_letter_code
_entity_poly.pdbx_strand_id
1 'polypeptide(L)' 'MGLRSWLGSLREDDAAVRSEIWRLGNAHRGEPLEGARRELRDPGISSARALLLRACIRQLEAR' A
#
# COMPACT_ATOMS: atom_id res chain seq x y z
N MET A 1 20.96 6.49 -11.16
CA MET A 1 19.72 5.77 -11.55
C MET A 1 18.75 5.83 -10.37
N GLY A 2 17.91 6.85 -10.23
CA GLY A 2 16.56 6.85 -10.81
C GLY A 2 15.43 6.75 -9.76
N LEU A 3 15.59 7.33 -8.56
CA LEU A 3 14.56 7.34 -7.50
C LEU A 3 13.28 8.12 -7.90
N ARG A 4 13.32 8.86 -9.01
CA ARG A 4 12.22 9.71 -9.50
C ARG A 4 11.33 9.05 -10.55
N SER A 5 11.73 7.91 -11.15
CA SER A 5 10.90 7.21 -12.15
C SER A 5 9.72 6.44 -11.55
N TRP A 6 9.77 6.11 -10.27
CA TRP A 6 8.72 5.32 -9.60
C TRP A 6 7.50 6.16 -9.20
N LEU A 7 7.66 7.49 -9.09
CA LEU A 7 6.52 8.39 -8.84
C LEU A 7 5.59 8.52 -10.05
N GLY A 8 6.09 8.28 -11.27
CA GLY A 8 5.28 8.28 -12.49
C GLY A 8 4.41 7.04 -12.62
N SER A 9 4.92 5.86 -12.21
CA SER A 9 4.16 4.61 -12.17
C SER A 9 2.93 4.70 -11.28
N LEU A 10 3.00 5.50 -10.19
CA LEU A 10 1.93 5.58 -9.20
C LEU A 10 0.56 6.03 -9.77
N ARG A 11 0.53 6.72 -10.92
CA ARG A 11 -0.72 7.06 -11.62
C ARG A 11 -1.41 5.86 -12.27
N GLU A 12 -0.65 4.87 -12.74
CA GLU A 12 -1.18 3.54 -13.12
C GLU A 12 -1.43 2.67 -11.88
N ASP A 13 -0.69 2.88 -10.79
CA ASP A 13 -0.90 2.19 -9.51
C ASP A 13 -2.16 2.62 -8.75
N ASP A 14 -2.87 3.69 -9.09
CA ASP A 14 -4.06 4.11 -8.32
C ASP A 14 -5.16 3.02 -8.32
N ALA A 15 -5.27 2.25 -9.41
CA ALA A 15 -6.12 1.07 -9.44
C ALA A 15 -5.57 -0.07 -8.56
N ALA A 16 -4.25 -0.30 -8.59
CA ALA A 16 -3.59 -1.31 -7.78
C ALA A 16 -3.70 -1.00 -6.27
N VAL A 17 -3.46 0.25 -5.87
CA VAL A 17 -3.57 0.74 -4.49
C VAL A 17 -5.02 0.64 -4.01
N ARG A 18 -6.00 1.06 -4.80
CA ARG A 18 -7.42 0.90 -4.44
C ARG A 18 -7.82 -0.57 -4.30
N SER A 19 -7.35 -1.44 -5.19
CA SER A 19 -7.60 -2.88 -5.13
C SER A 19 -6.98 -3.50 -3.89
N GLU A 20 -5.76 -3.08 -3.51
CA GLU A 20 -5.07 -3.56 -2.32
C GLU A 20 -5.72 -3.03 -1.04
N ILE A 21 -6.19 -1.77 -1.02
CA ILE A 21 -6.99 -1.23 0.08
C ILE A 21 -8.25 -2.05 0.30
N TRP A 22 -8.94 -2.45 -0.78
CA TRP A 22 -10.11 -3.31 -0.68
C TRP A 22 -9.75 -4.70 -0.15
N ARG A 23 -8.67 -5.31 -0.65
CA ARG A 23 -8.12 -6.58 -0.14
C ARG A 23 -7.81 -6.50 1.35
N LEU A 24 -7.14 -5.42 1.78
CA LEU A 24 -6.80 -5.15 3.17
C LEU A 24 -8.04 -4.98 4.03
N GLY A 25 -9.06 -4.27 3.54
CA GLY A 25 -10.34 -4.15 4.24
C GLY A 25 -11.01 -5.50 4.45
N ASN A 26 -11.01 -6.36 3.42
CA ASN A 26 -11.54 -7.72 3.56
C ASN A 26 -10.71 -8.59 4.51
N ALA A 27 -9.38 -8.52 4.43
CA ALA A 27 -8.46 -9.33 5.25
C ALA A 27 -8.43 -8.90 6.72
N HIS A 28 -8.57 -7.59 6.99
CA HIS A 28 -8.45 -7.00 8.32
C HIS A 28 -9.80 -6.43 8.81
N ARG A 29 -10.91 -7.11 8.50
CA ARG A 29 -12.27 -6.86 9.06
C ARG A 29 -12.76 -5.41 8.97
N GLY A 30 -12.48 -4.74 7.86
CA GLY A 30 -12.88 -3.35 7.62
C GLY A 30 -11.87 -2.31 8.13
N GLU A 31 -10.71 -2.74 8.63
CA GLU A 31 -9.65 -1.86 9.15
C GLU A 31 -8.41 -1.87 8.24
N PRO A 32 -8.52 -1.40 6.97
CA PRO A 32 -7.45 -1.52 5.99
C PRO A 32 -6.17 -0.76 6.39
N LEU A 33 -6.30 0.37 7.09
CA LEU A 33 -5.16 1.18 7.52
C LEU A 33 -4.31 0.45 8.58
N GLU A 34 -4.98 -0.11 9.59
CA GLU A 34 -4.32 -0.86 10.65
C GLU A 34 -3.77 -2.19 10.14
N GLY A 35 -4.51 -2.83 9.24
CA GLY A 35 -4.06 -4.01 8.49
C GLY A 35 -2.79 -3.76 7.69
N ALA A 36 -2.74 -2.67 6.93
CA ALA A 36 -1.55 -2.28 6.18
C ALA A 36 -0.35 -2.03 7.10
N ARG A 37 -0.56 -1.35 8.24
CA ARG A 37 0.48 -1.11 9.24
C ARG A 37 0.96 -2.41 9.90
N ARG A 38 0.06 -3.37 10.14
CA ARG A 38 0.42 -4.70 10.65
C ARG A 38 1.26 -5.47 9.65
N GLU A 39 0.83 -5.55 8.39
CA GLU A 39 1.58 -6.24 7.34
C GLU A 39 2.95 -5.59 7.09
N LEU A 40 3.06 -4.25 7.19
CA LEU A 40 4.34 -3.55 7.01
C LEU A 40 5.35 -3.84 8.13
N ARG A 41 4.88 -4.25 9.32
CA ARG A 41 5.74 -4.66 10.44
C ARG A 41 6.25 -6.09 10.31
N ASP A 42 5.77 -6.86 9.34
CA ASP A 42 6.28 -8.20 9.09
C ASP A 42 7.75 -8.15 8.64
N PRO A 43 8.67 -8.85 9.32
CA PRO A 43 10.09 -8.80 8.99
C PRO A 43 10.44 -9.54 7.68
N GLY A 44 9.54 -10.36 7.14
CA GLY A 44 9.71 -11.10 5.88
C GLY A 44 9.17 -10.36 4.65
N ILE A 45 8.70 -9.13 4.81
CA ILE A 45 8.06 -8.40 3.71
C ILE A 45 9.06 -8.00 2.61
N SER A 46 8.71 -8.31 1.37
CA SER A 46 9.46 -7.85 0.19
C SER A 46 9.38 -6.32 0.04
N SER A 47 10.45 -5.70 -0.46
CA SER A 47 10.52 -4.24 -0.67
C SER A 47 9.40 -3.72 -1.57
N ALA A 48 8.99 -4.47 -2.59
CA ALA A 48 7.87 -4.10 -3.46
C ALA A 48 6.54 -4.06 -2.69
N ARG A 49 6.30 -5.05 -1.83
CA ARG A 49 5.09 -5.12 -0.97
C ARG A 49 5.10 -3.98 0.06
N ALA A 50 6.24 -3.70 0.66
CA ALA A 50 6.39 -2.58 1.60
C ALA A 50 6.09 -1.23 0.95
N LEU A 51 6.52 -1.02 -0.31
CA LEU A 51 6.20 0.19 -1.06
C LEU A 51 4.70 0.32 -1.34
N LEU A 52 4.05 -0.76 -1.78
CA LEU A 52 2.61 -0.77 -2.04
C LEU A 52 1.80 -0.49 -0.76
N LEU A 53 2.15 -1.12 0.37
CA LEU A 53 1.50 -0.86 1.65
C LEU A 53 1.69 0.60 2.11
N ARG A 54 2.88 1.18 1.93
CA ARG A 54 3.11 2.60 2.22
C ARG A 54 2.27 3.51 1.33
N ALA A 55 2.09 3.17 0.05
CA ALA A 55 1.20 3.91 -0.83
C ALA A 55 -0.27 3.82 -0.36
N CYS A 56 -0.73 2.63 0.02
CA CYS A 56 -2.07 2.42 0.60
C CYS A 56 -2.28 3.25 1.87
N ILE A 57 -1.32 3.22 2.80
CA ILE A 57 -1.38 4.00 4.05
C ILE A 57 -1.50 5.50 3.75
N ARG A 58 -0.65 6.04 2.87
CA ARG A 58 -0.71 7.46 2.51
C ARG A 58 -2.05 7.85 1.88
N GLN A 59 -2.63 7.00 1.03
CA GLN A 59 -3.93 7.28 0.41
C GLN A 59 -5.07 7.22 1.43
N LEU A 60 -5.02 6.29 2.40
CA LEU A 60 -6.00 6.18 3.48
C LEU A 60 -5.92 7.34 4.48
N GLU A 61 -4.72 7.84 4.77
CA GLU A 61 -4.51 9.00 5.67
C GLU A 61 -4.86 10.34 4.99
N ALA A 62 -4.85 10.39 3.66
CA ALA A 62 -5.22 11.58 2.90
C ALA A 62 -6.72 11.72 2.64
N ARG A 63 -7.54 10.73 3.01
CA ARG A 63 -9.01 10.77 2.93
C ARG A 63 -9.60 11.23 4.25
#